data_AF-A0A1G0RNR9-F1
#
_entry.id   AF-A0A1G0RNR9-F1
#
_cell.length_a   1.000
_cell.length_b   1.000
_cell.length_c   1.000
_cell.angle_alpha   90.00
_cell.angle_beta   90.00
_cell.angle_gamma   90.00
#
_symmetry.space_group_name_H-M   'P 1'
#
loop_
_entity.id
_entity.type
_entity.pdbx_description
1 polymer ?
#
loop_
_entity_poly.entity_id
_entity_poly.type
_entity_poly.pdbx_seq_one_letter_code
_entity_poly.pdbx_strand_id
1 'polypeptide(L)'
;MRRNIILFLMLFLTGLISVSAQVDVIFSVDMAIEIGQGRFDPAEHEVQIRGDFDGWGAGLVATALPAPDDNIYEVTVVGVAANSTINFKFLYTDGADFTSWEGDPNRTFDVGAANAMEDVGYFNRLTADGLDATITFNIDMSVIEGLGNFDPTTEFVYVAGTITDPGWGEGALQMTDDDADLVYTVDADGLFGGETYEFKFIHSAGAAVDGDWETINNRTWLANDGAQTFTGYWDNQSPDVQFGDGNVLFTVNMSVMTEIGIYDPVVDGLQVRGGFNGWNDSEPDRSILIQDPLDPNIWSLNVPFEQIEIGSELPYKFFVDVADPETIWIDGWERPISTGGGNRLLPFEGTTTQLAKLNQDAGWVYFDDIHTDWVIPDGETVEIRFSVDMTDAMAAAGLEAIPFDPATDTVYWVCEIPTFAVTQGWVDTDQMRVLPMLTVDGNVCYGTLTVNGPSFNAFEYRYGYSHPADGSFILEDAGFGTDAYRTRFISMTDARTFDQPYEAPTDAWTDGVKTAQSEDAPAGYVTAVNNLDVPTNFRLEQNYPNPFNPTTKIRFTVPESGIVSLKVFNLLGQEVATLLNREMSSGTYDVNFNATNFSSGVYFYTVTINNFTATKKMMLIK
;
A
#
# COMPACT_ATOMS: atom_id res chain seq x y z
N MET A 1 -76.09 25.71 50.77
CA MET A 1 -74.68 25.36 50.53
C MET A 1 -74.14 26.32 49.48
N ARG A 2 -73.03 26.96 49.82
CA ARG A 2 -72.27 28.03 49.19
C ARG A 2 -72.40 28.22 47.67
N ARG A 3 -72.56 29.49 47.26
CA ARG A 3 -72.16 30.01 45.95
C ARG A 3 -71.47 31.36 46.13
N ASN A 4 -70.33 31.47 45.45
CA ASN A 4 -69.42 32.58 45.22
C ASN A 4 -70.07 33.94 44.94
N ILE A 5 -69.34 35.04 45.21
CA ILE A 5 -69.25 36.26 44.38
C ILE A 5 -68.02 37.10 44.80
N ILE A 6 -67.07 37.20 43.85
CA ILE A 6 -66.37 38.37 43.27
C ILE A 6 -65.89 39.51 44.20
N LEU A 7 -64.58 39.83 44.12
CA LEU A 7 -64.12 41.21 43.93
C LEU A 7 -62.82 41.28 43.10
N PHE A 8 -62.83 42.24 42.18
CA PHE A 8 -61.82 42.64 41.20
C PHE A 8 -60.56 43.23 41.85
N LEU A 9 -59.38 42.94 41.29
CA LEU A 9 -58.22 43.84 41.35
C LEU A 9 -57.53 43.83 39.98
N MET A 10 -57.62 44.95 39.26
CA MET A 10 -56.84 45.26 38.06
C MET A 10 -55.39 45.50 38.47
N LEU A 11 -54.45 44.73 37.91
CA LEU A 11 -53.02 45.04 37.95
C LEU A 11 -52.58 45.35 36.52
N PHE A 12 -52.20 46.60 36.27
CA PHE A 12 -51.51 47.01 35.04
C PHE A 12 -50.11 46.41 35.06
N LEU A 13 -49.83 45.44 34.17
CA LEU A 13 -48.48 44.98 33.90
C LEU A 13 -47.96 45.73 32.67
N THR A 14 -47.27 46.84 32.88
CA THR A 14 -46.44 47.48 31.84
C THR A 14 -45.26 46.56 31.58
N GLY A 15 -45.25 45.87 30.44
CA GLY A 15 -44.05 45.18 29.95
C GLY A 15 -42.99 46.23 29.62
N LEU A 16 -42.00 46.38 30.50
CA LEU A 16 -40.75 47.05 30.19
C LEU A 16 -40.01 46.15 29.19
N ILE A 17 -40.07 46.52 27.90
CA ILE A 17 -39.09 46.05 26.92
C ILE A 17 -37.76 46.63 27.41
N SER A 18 -36.90 45.78 27.96
CA SER A 18 -35.51 46.13 28.23
C SER A 18 -34.82 46.18 26.87
N VAL A 19 -34.77 47.37 26.28
CA VAL A 19 -33.87 47.62 25.15
C VAL A 19 -32.47 47.62 25.76
N SER A 20 -31.63 46.65 25.38
CA SER A 20 -30.20 46.70 25.71
C SER A 20 -29.64 48.00 25.16
N ALA A 21 -28.89 48.74 25.97
CA ALA A 21 -28.17 49.91 25.45
C ALA A 21 -27.28 49.46 24.28
N GLN A 22 -27.22 50.27 23.23
CA GLN A 22 -26.40 49.99 22.04
C GLN A 22 -25.26 50.99 21.96
N VAL A 23 -24.10 50.54 21.49
CA VAL A 23 -22.88 51.35 21.31
C VAL A 23 -22.26 51.06 19.95
N ASP A 24 -21.43 51.99 19.49
CA ASP A 24 -20.64 51.80 18.27
C ASP A 24 -19.24 51.29 18.64
N VAL A 25 -18.75 50.30 17.88
CA VAL A 25 -17.41 49.73 18.07
C VAL A 25 -16.63 49.89 16.78
N ILE A 26 -15.43 50.45 16.89
CA ILE A 26 -14.48 50.55 15.78
C ILE A 26 -13.56 49.32 15.82
N PHE A 27 -13.48 48.60 14.71
CA PHE A 27 -12.57 47.46 14.52
C PHE A 27 -11.51 47.81 13.49
N SER A 28 -10.30 47.30 13.71
CA SER A 28 -9.16 47.58 12.86
C SER A 28 -8.31 46.34 12.65
N VAL A 29 -7.80 46.16 11.43
CA VAL A 29 -6.85 45.08 11.11
C VAL A 29 -5.68 45.62 10.29
N ASP A 30 -4.48 45.19 10.65
CA ASP A 30 -3.25 45.51 9.90
C ASP A 30 -2.96 44.43 8.85
N MET A 31 -2.95 44.82 7.58
CA MET A 31 -2.73 43.96 6.41
C MET A 31 -1.27 43.95 5.94
N ALA A 32 -0.33 44.59 6.63
CA ALA A 32 1.05 44.77 6.16
C ALA A 32 1.75 43.44 5.83
N ILE A 33 1.47 42.37 6.57
CA ILE A 33 2.07 41.04 6.35
C ILE A 33 1.53 40.41 5.05
N GLU A 34 0.21 40.43 4.85
CA GLU A 34 -0.42 39.90 3.64
C GLU A 34 0.00 40.70 2.39
N ILE A 35 0.19 42.02 2.52
CA ILE A 35 0.75 42.89 1.47
C ILE A 35 2.19 42.49 1.16
N GLY A 36 3.03 42.34 2.19
CA GLY A 36 4.45 42.02 2.05
C GLY A 36 4.71 40.67 1.39
N GLN A 37 3.77 39.73 1.53
CA GLN A 37 3.84 38.39 0.92
C GLN A 37 3.12 38.29 -0.43
N GLY A 38 2.55 39.38 -0.94
CA GLY A 38 1.80 39.40 -2.19
C GLY A 38 0.48 38.63 -2.14
N ARG A 39 0.00 38.27 -0.94
CA ARG A 39 -1.27 37.57 -0.71
C ARG A 39 -2.47 38.52 -0.75
N PHE A 40 -2.24 39.78 -0.38
CA PHE A 40 -3.21 40.86 -0.45
C PHE A 40 -2.69 41.99 -1.33
N ASP A 41 -3.50 42.37 -2.32
CA ASP A 41 -3.26 43.52 -3.19
C ASP A 41 -4.30 44.61 -2.85
N PRO A 42 -3.87 45.75 -2.27
CA PRO A 42 -4.78 46.85 -1.93
C PRO A 42 -5.57 47.43 -3.13
N ALA A 43 -5.15 47.18 -4.37
CA ALA A 43 -5.84 47.65 -5.57
C ALA A 43 -6.97 46.72 -6.02
N GLU A 44 -6.85 45.41 -5.75
CA GLU A 44 -7.75 44.37 -6.28
C GLU A 44 -8.60 43.72 -5.18
N HIS A 45 -8.17 43.80 -3.91
CA HIS A 45 -8.83 43.14 -2.79
C HIS A 45 -9.50 44.11 -1.82
N GLU A 46 -10.62 43.67 -1.26
CA GLU A 46 -11.41 44.36 -0.23
C GLU A 46 -11.33 43.60 1.10
N VAL A 47 -11.12 44.33 2.21
CA VAL A 47 -11.16 43.77 3.57
C VAL A 47 -12.57 43.87 4.13
N GLN A 48 -13.08 42.78 4.71
CA GLN A 48 -14.38 42.74 5.38
C GLN A 48 -14.26 42.17 6.80
N ILE A 49 -15.20 42.54 7.65
CA ILE A 49 -15.42 41.94 8.98
C ILE A 49 -16.79 41.25 9.01
N ARG A 50 -16.87 40.06 9.62
CA ARG A 50 -18.14 39.36 9.93
C ARG A 50 -18.15 38.90 11.37
N GLY A 51 -19.33 38.79 11.99
CA GLY A 51 -19.43 38.36 13.38
C GLY A 51 -20.84 38.24 13.92
N ASP A 52 -20.95 38.14 15.25
CA ASP A 52 -22.24 38.00 15.94
C ASP A 52 -23.16 39.21 15.70
N PHE A 53 -22.61 40.38 15.34
CA PHE A 53 -23.35 41.61 15.07
C PHE A 53 -24.07 41.62 13.70
N ASP A 54 -23.64 40.82 12.73
CA ASP A 54 -24.29 40.69 11.41
C ASP A 54 -24.80 39.27 11.15
N GLY A 55 -24.71 38.38 12.14
CA GLY A 55 -25.10 36.98 12.03
C GLY A 55 -24.18 36.18 11.09
N TRP A 56 -22.92 36.60 10.94
CA TRP A 56 -21.94 36.01 10.03
C TRP A 56 -22.37 36.09 8.54
N GLY A 57 -23.12 37.14 8.20
CA GLY A 57 -23.81 37.32 6.92
C GLY A 57 -22.96 37.95 5.81
N ALA A 58 -23.45 39.06 5.24
CA ALA A 58 -22.86 39.69 4.04
C ALA A 58 -21.51 40.38 4.30
N GLY A 59 -21.13 40.60 5.57
CA GLY A 59 -19.91 41.30 5.97
C GLY A 59 -19.99 42.82 5.82
N LEU A 60 -19.21 43.51 6.65
CA LEU A 60 -19.04 44.97 6.60
C LEU A 60 -17.66 45.30 6.05
N VAL A 61 -17.61 46.21 5.08
CA VAL A 61 -16.37 46.60 4.40
C VAL A 61 -15.54 47.54 5.28
N ALA A 62 -14.27 47.20 5.47
CA ALA A 62 -13.28 48.05 6.13
C ALA A 62 -12.55 48.93 5.12
N THR A 63 -12.20 50.15 5.52
CA THR A 63 -11.53 51.13 4.66
C THR A 63 -10.11 51.36 5.16
N ALA A 64 -9.13 51.39 4.26
CA ALA A 64 -7.76 51.73 4.59
C ALA A 64 -7.65 53.13 5.21
N LEU A 65 -6.83 53.27 6.26
CA LEU A 65 -6.49 54.57 6.83
C LEU A 65 -5.63 55.39 5.83
N PRO A 66 -5.57 56.72 5.98
CA PRO A 66 -4.66 57.53 5.17
C PRO A 66 -3.19 57.22 5.49
N ALA A 67 -2.32 57.36 4.48
CA ALA A 67 -0.87 57.26 4.66
C ALA A 67 -0.37 58.13 5.83
N PRO A 68 0.57 57.64 6.67
CA PRO A 68 1.44 56.48 6.43
C PRO A 68 0.89 55.12 6.84
N ASP A 69 -0.30 55.05 7.41
CA ASP A 69 -0.88 53.82 7.99
C ASP A 69 -1.86 53.13 7.01
N ASP A 70 -1.61 53.23 5.71
CA ASP A 70 -2.52 52.75 4.65
C ASP A 70 -2.58 51.22 4.52
N ASN A 71 -1.82 50.50 5.33
CA ASN A 71 -1.92 49.08 5.59
C ASN A 71 -2.98 48.71 6.66
N ILE A 72 -3.49 49.68 7.44
CA ILE A 72 -4.49 49.44 8.48
C ILE A 72 -5.88 49.72 7.93
N TYR A 73 -6.78 48.74 8.02
CA TYR A 73 -8.16 48.83 7.56
C TYR A 73 -9.12 48.94 8.74
N GLU A 74 -10.00 49.94 8.72
CA GLU A 74 -10.91 50.26 9.82
C GLU A 74 -12.38 50.21 9.40
N VAL A 75 -13.25 49.73 10.30
CA VAL A 75 -14.71 49.70 10.12
C VAL A 75 -15.42 50.01 11.44
N THR A 76 -16.45 50.86 11.37
CA THR A 76 -17.34 51.12 12.51
C THR A 76 -18.57 50.23 12.44
N VAL A 77 -18.75 49.35 13.43
CA VAL A 77 -19.96 48.56 13.61
C VAL A 77 -20.90 49.31 14.55
N VAL A 78 -22.05 49.73 14.01
CA VAL A 78 -23.05 50.54 14.71
C VAL A 78 -24.08 49.64 15.39
N GLY A 79 -24.47 49.99 16.62
CA GLY A 79 -25.63 49.38 17.26
C GLY A 79 -25.37 48.05 17.99
N VAL A 80 -24.13 47.80 18.42
CA VAL A 80 -23.73 46.59 19.15
C VAL A 80 -24.28 46.62 20.57
N ALA A 81 -24.76 45.49 21.09
CA ALA A 81 -25.32 45.42 22.45
C ALA A 81 -24.24 45.70 23.52
N ALA A 82 -24.47 46.72 24.35
CA ALA A 82 -23.56 47.10 25.44
C ALA A 82 -23.53 46.03 26.55
N ASN A 83 -22.37 45.86 27.18
CA ASN A 83 -22.07 44.84 28.20
C ASN A 83 -22.30 43.41 27.68
N SER A 84 -21.84 43.13 26.46
CA SER A 84 -21.88 41.81 25.82
C SER A 84 -20.50 41.40 25.33
N THR A 85 -20.33 40.11 25.03
CA THR A 85 -19.13 39.60 24.33
C THR A 85 -19.57 39.16 22.93
N ILE A 86 -18.83 39.59 21.91
CA ILE A 86 -19.10 39.24 20.51
C ILE A 86 -17.92 38.52 19.89
N ASN A 87 -18.22 37.57 19.01
CA ASN A 87 -17.25 36.88 18.18
C ASN A 87 -17.21 37.50 16.77
N PHE A 88 -16.02 37.60 16.17
CA PHE A 88 -15.84 38.14 14.82
C PHE A 88 -14.58 37.59 14.14
N LYS A 89 -14.47 37.79 12.83
CA LYS A 89 -13.27 37.57 12.03
C LYS A 89 -13.15 38.58 10.90
N PHE A 90 -11.93 38.82 10.47
CA PHE A 90 -11.65 39.48 9.20
C PHE A 90 -11.54 38.47 8.05
N LEU A 91 -11.75 38.97 6.83
CA LEU A 91 -11.48 38.27 5.58
C LEU A 91 -11.11 39.30 4.52
N TYR A 92 -10.48 38.86 3.42
CA TYR A 92 -10.35 39.66 2.22
C TYR A 92 -10.82 38.90 0.97
N THR A 93 -11.32 39.64 -0.02
CA THR A 93 -11.98 39.09 -1.21
C THR A 93 -11.74 39.96 -2.44
N ASP A 94 -11.83 39.38 -3.63
CA ASP A 94 -11.85 40.10 -4.93
C ASP A 94 -13.28 40.46 -5.39
N GLY A 95 -14.30 40.07 -4.62
CA GLY A 95 -15.72 40.31 -4.94
C GLY A 95 -16.30 39.41 -6.04
N ALA A 96 -15.55 38.44 -6.57
CA ALA A 96 -15.98 37.52 -7.61
C ALA A 96 -16.00 36.07 -7.11
N ASP A 97 -14.82 35.44 -7.01
CA ASP A 97 -14.68 33.99 -6.76
C ASP A 97 -13.66 33.67 -5.65
N PHE A 98 -12.95 34.67 -5.11
CA PHE A 98 -11.93 34.47 -4.08
C PHE A 98 -12.34 35.06 -2.74
N THR A 99 -12.15 34.30 -1.66
CA THR A 99 -12.32 34.76 -0.28
C THR A 99 -11.30 34.06 0.61
N SER A 100 -10.49 34.84 1.31
CA SER A 100 -9.53 34.35 2.31
C SER A 100 -9.96 34.83 3.69
N TRP A 101 -10.25 33.88 4.58
CA TRP A 101 -10.60 34.15 5.96
C TRP A 101 -9.36 34.15 6.85
N GLU A 102 -9.43 34.83 7.98
CA GLU A 102 -8.47 34.56 9.05
C GLU A 102 -8.51 33.06 9.42
N GLY A 103 -7.33 32.42 9.43
CA GLY A 103 -7.14 30.98 9.68
C GLY A 103 -7.21 30.59 11.16
N ASP A 104 -7.01 31.55 12.07
CA ASP A 104 -7.07 31.34 13.51
C ASP A 104 -8.53 31.27 14.05
N PRO A 105 -8.80 30.81 15.28
CA PRO A 105 -10.17 30.82 15.83
C PRO A 105 -10.78 32.22 15.89
N ASN A 106 -12.12 32.34 15.99
CA ASN A 106 -12.82 33.64 16.03
C ASN A 106 -12.25 34.60 17.10
N ARG A 107 -12.11 35.89 16.75
CA ARG A 107 -11.75 36.97 17.69
C ARG A 107 -12.91 37.21 18.64
N THR A 108 -12.61 37.58 19.88
CA THR A 108 -13.60 37.93 20.90
C THR A 108 -13.39 39.38 21.36
N PHE A 109 -14.48 40.15 21.43
CA PHE A 109 -14.44 41.52 21.97
C PHE A 109 -15.50 41.72 23.05
N ASP A 110 -15.09 42.23 24.21
CA ASP A 110 -15.98 42.58 25.32
C ASP A 110 -16.48 44.03 25.17
N VAL A 111 -17.74 44.17 24.77
CA VAL A 111 -18.40 45.45 24.50
C VAL A 111 -18.79 46.11 25.83
N GLY A 112 -18.19 47.26 26.12
CA GLY A 112 -18.48 48.06 27.31
C GLY A 112 -19.80 48.84 27.25
N ALA A 113 -19.99 49.76 28.21
CA ALA A 113 -21.19 50.62 28.30
C ALA A 113 -21.11 51.91 27.45
N ALA A 114 -20.02 52.12 26.72
CA ALA A 114 -19.79 53.27 25.86
C ALA A 114 -19.12 52.83 24.56
N ASN A 115 -19.13 53.70 23.54
CA ASN A 115 -18.43 53.45 22.28
C ASN A 115 -16.94 53.15 22.55
N ALA A 116 -16.39 52.20 21.82
CA ALA A 116 -15.05 51.68 22.03
C ALA A 116 -14.36 51.44 20.69
N MET A 117 -13.04 51.31 20.75
CA MET A 117 -12.21 50.87 19.63
C MET A 117 -11.47 49.63 20.10
N GLU A 118 -11.43 48.61 19.24
CA GLU A 118 -10.58 47.44 19.43
C GLU A 118 -9.12 47.77 19.12
N ASP A 119 -8.19 47.13 19.83
CA ASP A 119 -6.76 47.33 19.59
C ASP A 119 -6.38 46.77 18.22
N VAL A 120 -5.64 47.54 17.42
CA VAL A 120 -5.18 47.11 16.10
C VAL A 120 -4.32 45.84 16.23
N GLY A 121 -4.74 44.76 15.59
CA GLY A 121 -3.93 43.54 15.40
C GLY A 121 -3.74 43.22 13.91
N TYR A 122 -2.72 42.45 13.56
CA TYR A 122 -2.55 42.01 12.17
C TYR A 122 -3.59 40.96 11.79
N PHE A 123 -3.81 40.80 10.48
CA PHE A 123 -4.55 39.66 9.91
C PHE A 123 -3.94 38.33 10.41
N ASN A 124 -4.76 37.36 10.81
CA ASN A 124 -4.34 36.11 11.48
C ASN A 124 -3.68 36.28 12.86
N ARG A 125 -3.77 37.48 13.47
CA ARG A 125 -3.09 37.84 14.73
C ARG A 125 -1.58 37.58 14.73
N LEU A 126 -0.99 37.54 13.53
CA LEU A 126 0.46 37.52 13.37
C LEU A 126 1.02 38.75 14.11
N THR A 127 2.15 38.65 14.78
CA THR A 127 2.78 39.85 15.34
C THR A 127 3.73 40.43 14.30
N ALA A 128 4.13 41.70 14.45
CA ALA A 128 5.22 42.29 13.67
C ALA A 128 6.54 41.51 13.80
N ASP A 129 6.64 40.64 14.82
CA ASP A 129 7.73 39.73 15.12
C ASP A 129 7.38 38.25 14.77
N GLY A 130 6.35 37.98 13.96
CA GLY A 130 5.79 36.65 13.63
C GLY A 130 6.71 35.68 12.88
N LEU A 131 8.03 35.91 12.94
CA LEU A 131 9.11 35.06 12.48
C LEU A 131 9.82 34.45 13.70
N ASP A 132 9.09 33.90 14.65
CA ASP A 132 9.62 33.43 15.94
C ASP A 132 9.87 31.91 15.97
N ALA A 133 9.53 31.20 14.90
CA ALA A 133 9.86 29.78 14.75
C ALA A 133 11.20 29.61 14.02
N THR A 134 12.05 28.77 14.61
CA THR A 134 13.26 28.23 13.97
C THR A 134 13.15 26.72 14.00
N ILE A 135 13.44 26.07 12.87
CA ILE A 135 13.54 24.62 12.80
C ILE A 135 14.99 24.23 12.47
N THR A 136 15.64 23.58 13.42
CA THR A 136 16.91 22.89 13.17
C THR A 136 16.61 21.55 12.50
N PHE A 137 17.04 21.38 11.26
CA PHE A 137 16.96 20.12 10.53
C PHE A 137 18.20 19.30 10.78
N ASN A 138 18.03 18.04 11.21
CA ASN A 138 19.06 17.02 11.20
C ASN A 138 18.62 15.89 10.26
N ILE A 139 19.43 15.59 9.25
CA ILE A 139 19.18 14.49 8.32
C ILE A 139 20.38 13.54 8.31
N ASP A 140 20.12 12.28 8.66
CA ASP A 140 21.12 11.23 8.66
C ASP A 140 21.21 10.61 7.25
N MET A 141 22.41 10.67 6.68
CA MET A 141 22.76 10.21 5.33
C MET A 141 23.52 8.87 5.34
N SER A 142 23.68 8.23 6.50
CA SER A 142 24.50 7.03 6.65
C SER A 142 24.03 5.84 5.81
N VAL A 143 22.72 5.70 5.61
CA VAL A 143 22.15 4.63 4.78
C VAL A 143 22.49 4.85 3.31
N ILE A 144 22.21 6.03 2.76
CA ILE A 144 22.44 6.31 1.34
C ILE A 144 23.95 6.36 1.00
N GLU A 145 24.81 6.77 1.94
CA GLU A 145 26.27 6.64 1.83
C GLU A 145 26.70 5.17 1.78
N GLY A 146 26.18 4.34 2.70
CA GLY A 146 26.48 2.90 2.74
C GLY A 146 26.05 2.15 1.48
N LEU A 147 25.00 2.63 0.80
CA LEU A 147 24.54 2.12 -0.50
C LEU A 147 25.38 2.60 -1.69
N GLY A 148 26.30 3.54 -1.49
CA GLY A 148 27.11 4.13 -2.55
C GLY A 148 26.36 5.13 -3.43
N ASN A 149 25.19 5.59 -2.98
CA ASN A 149 24.35 6.57 -3.69
C ASN A 149 24.62 8.02 -3.24
N PHE A 150 25.49 8.21 -2.25
CA PHE A 150 25.92 9.51 -1.75
C PHE A 150 27.41 9.47 -1.39
N ASP A 151 28.21 10.42 -1.91
CA ASP A 151 29.63 10.59 -1.56
C ASP A 151 29.84 11.88 -0.74
N PRO A 152 30.05 11.79 0.59
CA PRO A 152 30.20 12.96 1.47
C PRO A 152 31.47 13.79 1.16
N THR A 153 32.38 13.28 0.32
CA THR A 153 33.59 14.00 -0.08
C THR A 153 33.39 14.88 -1.32
N THR A 154 32.35 14.61 -2.11
CA THR A 154 32.08 15.33 -3.37
C THR A 154 30.70 15.96 -3.43
N GLU A 155 29.78 15.57 -2.57
CA GLU A 155 28.39 16.03 -2.58
C GLU A 155 28.03 16.82 -1.32
N PHE A 156 26.99 17.64 -1.47
CA PHE A 156 26.42 18.49 -0.44
C PHE A 156 24.96 18.13 -0.24
N VAL A 157 24.47 18.35 0.98
CA VAL A 157 23.07 18.09 1.36
C VAL A 157 22.35 19.43 1.52
N TYR A 158 21.09 19.47 1.10
CA TYR A 158 20.23 20.64 1.18
C TYR A 158 18.85 20.26 1.72
N VAL A 159 18.18 21.21 2.35
CA VAL A 159 16.72 21.18 2.58
C VAL A 159 16.06 22.23 1.70
N ALA A 160 14.97 21.85 1.05
CA ALA A 160 14.20 22.71 0.16
C ALA A 160 12.70 22.49 0.32
N GLY A 161 11.92 23.54 0.08
CA GLY A 161 10.46 23.50 0.08
C GLY A 161 9.88 24.82 0.56
N THR A 162 8.59 24.86 0.88
CA THR A 162 7.93 26.09 1.34
C THR A 162 8.56 26.68 2.62
N ILE A 163 9.37 25.89 3.32
CA ILE A 163 10.18 26.29 4.46
C ILE A 163 11.40 27.16 4.11
N THR A 164 11.97 27.00 2.91
CA THR A 164 13.15 27.75 2.45
C THR A 164 12.78 28.78 1.40
N ASP A 165 11.92 28.40 0.46
CA ASP A 165 11.42 29.23 -0.62
C ASP A 165 10.22 28.57 -1.34
N PRO A 166 9.29 29.35 -1.91
CA PRO A 166 8.25 28.79 -2.77
C PRO A 166 8.79 28.20 -4.08
N GLY A 167 10.07 28.43 -4.41
CA GLY A 167 10.74 28.01 -5.64
C GLY A 167 11.27 26.57 -5.65
N TRP A 168 11.13 25.80 -4.56
CA TRP A 168 11.49 24.38 -4.48
C TRP A 168 12.88 24.07 -5.06
N GLY A 169 13.92 24.74 -4.55
CA GLY A 169 15.32 24.43 -4.89
C GLY A 169 16.19 25.65 -5.17
N GLU A 170 15.62 26.77 -5.62
CA GLU A 170 16.38 28.01 -5.89
C GLU A 170 16.87 28.69 -4.60
N GLY A 171 16.13 28.54 -3.51
CA GLY A 171 16.42 29.05 -2.17
C GLY A 171 16.75 27.96 -1.14
N ALA A 172 17.11 26.75 -1.59
CA ALA A 172 17.44 25.64 -0.71
C ALA A 172 18.57 26.00 0.28
N LEU A 173 18.42 25.58 1.53
CA LEU A 173 19.42 25.79 2.57
C LEU A 173 20.41 24.63 2.56
N GLN A 174 21.69 24.94 2.36
CA GLN A 174 22.76 23.95 2.42
C GLN A 174 23.02 23.54 3.88
N MET A 175 23.12 22.24 4.10
CA MET A 175 23.36 21.62 5.40
C MET A 175 24.84 21.26 5.58
N THR A 176 25.28 21.16 6.82
CA THR A 176 26.69 20.88 7.19
C THR A 176 26.78 19.69 8.13
N ASP A 177 27.79 18.84 7.92
CA ASP A 177 28.22 17.77 8.82
C ASP A 177 29.58 18.15 9.42
N ASP A 178 29.56 18.86 10.55
CA ASP A 178 30.75 19.46 11.16
C ASP A 178 31.58 18.45 11.99
N ASP A 179 30.95 17.39 12.50
CA ASP A 179 31.58 16.33 13.30
C ASP A 179 31.86 15.03 12.54
N ALA A 180 31.51 15.01 11.25
CA ALA A 180 31.77 13.92 10.30
C ALA A 180 31.10 12.60 10.73
N ASP A 181 29.86 12.69 11.23
CA ASP A 181 29.05 11.55 11.65
C ASP A 181 27.94 11.18 10.64
N LEU A 182 27.91 11.85 9.48
CA LEU A 182 26.91 11.74 8.41
C LEU A 182 25.51 12.29 8.78
N VAL A 183 25.38 13.00 9.89
CA VAL A 183 24.18 13.78 10.22
C VAL A 183 24.41 15.23 9.80
N TYR A 184 23.73 15.62 8.73
CA TYR A 184 23.80 16.98 8.21
C TYR A 184 22.79 17.87 8.93
N THR A 185 23.24 19.06 9.34
CA THR A 185 22.44 20.01 10.12
C THR A 185 22.31 21.38 9.44
N VAL A 186 21.14 22.01 9.54
CA VAL A 186 20.94 23.44 9.22
C VAL A 186 19.77 24.03 10.02
N ASP A 187 19.85 25.32 10.32
CA ASP A 187 18.72 26.07 10.89
C ASP A 187 17.93 26.78 9.78
N ALA A 188 16.62 26.52 9.72
CA ALA A 188 15.68 27.32 8.97
C ALA A 188 15.04 28.35 9.91
N ASP A 189 15.53 29.58 9.83
CA ASP A 189 15.04 30.73 10.57
C ASP A 189 13.96 31.48 9.80
N GLY A 190 13.24 32.36 10.48
CA GLY A 190 12.28 33.24 9.82
C GLY A 190 10.97 32.53 9.47
N LEU A 191 10.55 31.56 10.28
CA LEU A 191 9.33 30.81 10.06
C LEU A 191 8.21 31.34 10.95
N PHE A 192 6.98 31.21 10.45
CA PHE A 192 5.78 31.59 11.17
C PHE A 192 5.34 30.45 12.07
N GLY A 193 5.24 30.72 13.37
CA GLY A 193 4.61 29.81 14.31
C GLY A 193 3.12 29.60 14.01
N GLY A 194 2.65 28.37 14.12
CA GLY A 194 1.29 27.92 13.76
C GLY A 194 1.12 27.47 12.31
N GLU A 195 2.11 27.63 11.44
CA GLU A 195 2.03 27.26 10.02
C GLU A 195 2.58 25.86 9.73
N THR A 196 1.99 25.19 8.74
CA THR A 196 2.51 23.91 8.23
C THR A 196 3.35 24.15 6.98
N TYR A 197 4.60 23.72 7.04
CA TYR A 197 5.55 23.80 5.95
C TYR A 197 5.74 22.46 5.27
N GLU A 198 5.96 22.48 3.95
CA GLU A 198 6.36 21.34 3.16
C GLU A 198 7.86 21.42 2.84
N PHE A 199 8.55 20.29 2.91
CA PHE A 199 9.97 20.23 2.59
C PHE A 199 10.41 18.83 2.15
N LYS A 200 11.57 18.77 1.50
CA LYS A 200 12.32 17.56 1.15
C LYS A 200 13.82 17.83 1.25
N PHE A 201 14.60 16.76 1.34
CA PHE A 201 16.05 16.83 1.25
C PHE A 201 16.56 16.55 -0.17
N ILE A 202 17.72 17.12 -0.49
CA ILE A 202 18.41 17.00 -1.78
C ILE A 202 19.88 16.71 -1.50
N HIS A 203 20.52 15.82 -2.27
CA HIS A 203 21.97 15.79 -2.36
C HIS A 203 22.45 16.15 -3.77
N SER A 204 23.59 16.83 -3.87
CA SER A 204 24.13 17.30 -5.16
C SER A 204 25.63 17.49 -5.09
N ALA A 205 26.33 17.21 -6.19
CA ALA A 205 27.74 17.60 -6.39
C ALA A 205 27.93 19.12 -6.61
N GLY A 206 26.84 19.88 -6.71
CA GLY A 206 26.85 21.29 -7.07
C GLY A 206 25.70 22.07 -6.44
N ALA A 207 24.86 22.70 -7.25
CA ALA A 207 23.70 23.44 -6.76
C ALA A 207 22.53 22.48 -6.44
N ALA A 208 21.68 22.87 -5.49
CA ALA A 208 20.50 22.09 -5.10
C ALA A 208 19.53 21.82 -6.27
N VAL A 209 19.37 22.80 -7.18
CA VAL A 209 18.48 22.67 -8.36
C VAL A 209 18.88 21.56 -9.33
N ASP A 210 20.14 21.12 -9.28
CA ASP A 210 20.69 20.05 -10.12
C ASP A 210 20.81 18.72 -9.35
N GLY A 211 20.33 18.67 -8.10
CA GLY A 211 20.50 17.54 -7.19
C GLY A 211 19.42 16.48 -7.28
N ASP A 212 19.74 15.32 -6.70
CA ASP A 212 18.81 14.21 -6.53
C ASP A 212 17.96 14.46 -5.28
N TRP A 213 16.65 14.37 -5.45
CA TRP A 213 15.68 14.56 -4.39
C TRP A 213 15.40 13.25 -3.68
N GLU A 214 14.98 13.33 -2.42
CA GLU A 214 14.29 12.22 -1.75
C GLU A 214 13.20 11.63 -2.66
N THR A 215 13.00 10.32 -2.61
CA THR A 215 12.01 9.61 -3.43
C THR A 215 10.62 9.58 -2.77
N ILE A 216 10.54 9.88 -1.48
CA ILE A 216 9.26 9.95 -0.75
C ILE A 216 8.44 11.21 -1.11
N ASN A 217 7.16 11.18 -0.74
CA ASN A 217 6.29 12.37 -0.81
C ASN A 217 6.85 13.52 0.04
N ASN A 218 6.44 14.74 -0.27
CA ASN A 218 6.79 15.94 0.50
C ASN A 218 6.54 15.71 2.00
N ARG A 219 7.54 16.01 2.83
CA ARG A 219 7.40 15.99 4.27
C ARG A 219 6.65 17.23 4.70
N THR A 220 5.85 17.13 5.75
CA THR A 220 5.13 18.26 6.35
C THR A 220 5.60 18.48 7.79
N TRP A 221 5.66 19.74 8.22
CA TRP A 221 5.95 20.09 9.62
C TRP A 221 5.15 21.31 10.06
N LEU A 222 4.42 21.16 11.18
CA LEU A 222 3.79 22.28 11.87
C LEU A 222 4.82 23.01 12.72
N ALA A 223 5.26 24.18 12.26
CA ALA A 223 6.16 25.04 13.02
C ALA A 223 5.40 25.63 14.20
N ASN A 224 5.82 25.37 15.43
CA ASN A 224 5.34 26.09 16.62
C ASN A 224 6.27 27.28 16.93
N ASP A 225 5.79 28.25 17.70
CA ASP A 225 6.61 29.37 18.19
C ASP A 225 7.90 28.86 18.89
N GLY A 226 9.04 29.45 18.56
CA GLY A 226 10.35 29.13 19.15
C GLY A 226 11.18 28.09 18.40
N ALA A 227 12.31 27.72 19.01
CA ALA A 227 13.27 26.76 18.43
C ALA A 227 12.78 25.32 18.56
N GLN A 228 12.79 24.60 17.44
CA GLN A 228 12.38 23.21 17.30
C GLN A 228 13.43 22.42 16.54
N THR A 229 13.38 21.09 16.64
CA THR A 229 14.31 20.22 15.94
C THR A 229 13.55 19.14 15.20
N PHE A 230 13.79 19.07 13.90
CA PHE A 230 13.45 17.91 13.08
C PHE A 230 14.67 16.98 13.06
N THR A 231 14.44 15.67 13.23
CA THR A 231 15.48 14.66 13.02
C THR A 231 14.86 13.52 12.24
N GLY A 232 15.51 13.13 11.15
CA GLY A 232 15.06 12.04 10.30
C GLY A 232 16.21 11.40 9.55
N TYR A 233 15.84 10.45 8.71
CA TYR A 233 16.74 9.75 7.80
C TYR A 233 16.33 10.05 6.37
N TRP A 234 17.29 10.03 5.44
CA TRP A 234 17.00 10.10 4.01
C TRP A 234 15.93 9.06 3.64
N ASP A 235 14.87 9.49 2.94
CA ASP A 235 13.72 8.64 2.57
C ASP A 235 13.03 7.90 3.74
N ASN A 236 13.20 8.39 4.97
CA ASN A 236 12.77 7.74 6.22
C ASN A 236 13.43 6.37 6.47
N GLN A 237 14.55 6.07 5.80
CA GLN A 237 15.26 4.81 5.94
C GLN A 237 16.19 4.82 7.17
N SER A 238 15.76 4.19 8.26
CA SER A 238 16.56 4.08 9.49
C SER A 238 17.87 3.31 9.26
N PRO A 239 19.00 3.68 9.89
CA PRO A 239 20.26 2.93 9.86
C PRO A 239 20.19 1.57 10.57
N ASP A 240 19.10 1.31 11.32
CA ASP A 240 18.80 -0.04 11.83
C ASP A 240 18.39 -1.01 10.70
N VAL A 241 18.03 -0.48 9.53
CA VAL A 241 17.72 -1.27 8.35
C VAL A 241 18.98 -1.98 7.87
N GLN A 242 18.88 -3.31 7.74
CA GLN A 242 19.97 -4.12 7.23
C GLN A 242 19.85 -4.21 5.71
N PHE A 243 20.89 -3.83 4.99
CA PHE A 243 21.00 -4.12 3.56
C PHE A 243 21.75 -5.43 3.35
N GLY A 244 21.31 -6.19 2.35
CA GLY A 244 21.89 -7.48 2.03
C GLY A 244 21.98 -7.70 0.54
N ASP A 245 23.00 -8.46 0.15
CA ASP A 245 23.03 -9.09 -1.16
C ASP A 245 22.34 -10.45 -1.06
N GLY A 246 21.69 -10.88 -2.14
CA GLY A 246 20.93 -12.12 -2.13
C GLY A 246 20.56 -12.58 -3.52
N ASN A 247 20.07 -13.81 -3.59
CA ASN A 247 19.54 -14.37 -4.81
C ASN A 247 18.12 -14.83 -4.55
N VAL A 248 17.20 -14.45 -5.43
CA VAL A 248 15.83 -14.94 -5.42
C VAL A 248 15.66 -15.89 -6.61
N LEU A 249 15.34 -17.14 -6.33
CA LEU A 249 14.90 -18.11 -7.32
C LEU A 249 13.40 -17.95 -7.55
N PHE A 250 13.03 -17.31 -8.65
CA PHE A 250 11.66 -17.30 -9.15
C PHE A 250 11.36 -18.63 -9.83
N THR A 251 10.23 -19.23 -9.47
CA THR A 251 9.75 -20.47 -10.08
C THR A 251 8.26 -20.34 -10.37
N VAL A 252 7.81 -20.79 -11.54
CA VAL A 252 6.38 -20.86 -11.87
C VAL A 252 6.07 -22.21 -12.53
N ASN A 253 4.91 -22.76 -12.18
CA ASN A 253 4.37 -23.98 -12.75
C ASN A 253 3.20 -23.65 -13.69
N MET A 254 3.37 -23.96 -14.97
CA MET A 254 2.41 -23.73 -16.05
C MET A 254 1.49 -24.92 -16.33
N SER A 255 1.57 -25.99 -15.53
CA SER A 255 0.86 -27.25 -15.85
C SER A 255 -0.64 -27.07 -16.03
N VAL A 256 -1.26 -26.17 -15.26
CA VAL A 256 -2.69 -25.84 -15.40
C VAL A 256 -2.98 -25.15 -16.72
N MET A 257 -2.19 -24.13 -17.09
CA MET A 257 -2.37 -23.38 -18.33
C MET A 257 -2.14 -24.26 -19.56
N THR A 258 -1.16 -25.18 -19.49
CA THR A 258 -0.95 -26.21 -20.53
C THR A 258 -2.09 -27.21 -20.59
N GLU A 259 -2.58 -27.71 -19.45
CA GLU A 259 -3.69 -28.66 -19.40
C GLU A 259 -4.98 -28.10 -20.01
N ILE A 260 -5.28 -26.84 -19.70
CA ILE A 260 -6.46 -26.13 -20.21
C ILE A 260 -6.31 -25.75 -21.70
N GLY A 261 -5.10 -25.91 -22.26
CA GLY A 261 -4.82 -25.69 -23.67
C GLY A 261 -4.58 -24.22 -24.02
N ILE A 262 -4.25 -23.41 -23.02
CA ILE A 262 -4.04 -21.97 -23.16
C ILE A 262 -2.56 -21.54 -23.21
N TYR A 263 -1.65 -22.45 -22.92
CA TYR A 263 -0.21 -22.22 -22.97
C TYR A 263 0.50 -23.39 -23.68
N ASP A 264 1.32 -23.10 -24.69
CA ASP A 264 2.16 -24.08 -25.38
C ASP A 264 3.61 -24.00 -24.86
N PRO A 265 4.06 -24.95 -24.02
CA PRO A 265 5.41 -24.91 -23.45
C PRO A 265 6.54 -25.10 -24.49
N VAL A 266 6.22 -25.42 -25.75
CA VAL A 266 7.21 -25.54 -26.83
C VAL A 266 7.43 -24.20 -27.55
N VAL A 267 6.41 -23.34 -27.58
CA VAL A 267 6.38 -22.12 -28.39
C VAL A 267 6.42 -20.86 -27.53
N ASP A 268 5.73 -20.86 -26.41
CA ASP A 268 5.56 -19.69 -25.55
C ASP A 268 6.72 -19.56 -24.54
N GLY A 269 7.18 -18.33 -24.36
CA GLY A 269 8.18 -17.95 -23.37
C GLY A 269 7.54 -17.46 -22.07
N LEU A 270 8.34 -17.41 -21.02
CA LEU A 270 7.95 -16.83 -19.73
C LEU A 270 8.98 -15.83 -19.23
N GLN A 271 8.45 -14.79 -18.61
CA GLN A 271 9.23 -13.74 -17.99
C GLN A 271 8.75 -13.50 -16.55
N VAL A 272 9.65 -12.99 -15.71
CA VAL A 272 9.34 -12.38 -14.42
C VAL A 272 9.66 -10.91 -14.53
N ARG A 273 8.71 -10.05 -14.16
CA ARG A 273 8.81 -8.60 -14.25
C ARG A 273 8.51 -7.99 -12.89
N GLY A 274 9.30 -7.00 -12.50
CA GLY A 274 9.15 -6.32 -11.22
C GLY A 274 9.93 -5.02 -11.19
N GLY A 275 9.89 -4.32 -10.06
CA GLY A 275 10.65 -3.07 -9.90
C GLY A 275 12.15 -3.26 -10.19
N PHE A 276 12.68 -4.44 -9.89
CA PHE A 276 14.09 -4.78 -10.06
C PHE A 276 14.57 -4.88 -11.51
N ASN A 277 13.67 -5.01 -12.50
CA ASN A 277 14.01 -5.00 -13.93
C ASN A 277 13.17 -3.97 -14.72
N GLY A 278 12.63 -2.96 -14.03
CA GLY A 278 11.84 -1.90 -14.64
C GLY A 278 10.50 -2.36 -15.24
N TRP A 279 9.96 -3.48 -14.77
CA TRP A 279 8.72 -4.09 -15.27
C TRP A 279 8.76 -4.50 -16.75
N ASN A 280 9.94 -4.84 -17.27
CA ASN A 280 10.13 -5.20 -18.67
C ASN A 280 11.24 -6.25 -18.86
N ASP A 281 11.65 -6.49 -20.11
CA ASP A 281 12.64 -7.49 -20.52
C ASP A 281 13.97 -6.88 -21.00
N SER A 282 14.20 -5.59 -20.76
CA SER A 282 15.46 -4.90 -21.13
C SER A 282 16.69 -5.47 -20.41
N GLU A 283 16.48 -6.20 -19.31
CA GLU A 283 17.48 -7.00 -18.60
C GLU A 283 17.15 -8.51 -18.70
N PRO A 284 17.46 -9.18 -19.82
CA PRO A 284 17.05 -10.56 -20.07
C PRO A 284 17.47 -11.55 -18.98
N ASP A 285 18.69 -11.41 -18.45
CA ASP A 285 19.23 -12.28 -17.39
C ASP A 285 18.50 -12.11 -16.03
N ARG A 286 17.65 -11.08 -15.92
CA ARG A 286 16.81 -10.78 -14.75
C ARG A 286 15.32 -10.80 -15.09
N SER A 287 14.94 -11.30 -16.26
CA SER A 287 13.55 -11.31 -16.74
C SER A 287 13.16 -12.64 -17.37
N ILE A 288 13.94 -13.20 -18.29
CA ILE A 288 13.55 -14.38 -19.08
C ILE A 288 13.78 -15.67 -18.27
N LEU A 289 12.72 -16.45 -18.04
CA LEU A 289 12.81 -17.71 -17.32
C LEU A 289 13.38 -18.83 -18.20
N ILE A 290 14.04 -19.78 -17.55
CA ILE A 290 14.56 -21.00 -18.17
C ILE A 290 13.61 -22.16 -17.84
N GLN A 291 13.15 -22.84 -18.88
CA GLN A 291 12.35 -24.06 -18.77
C GLN A 291 13.18 -25.22 -18.19
N ASP A 292 12.58 -26.00 -17.29
CA ASP A 292 13.19 -27.20 -16.74
C ASP A 292 13.29 -28.30 -17.83
N PRO A 293 14.48 -28.89 -18.05
CA PRO A 293 14.67 -29.90 -19.10
C PRO A 293 14.01 -31.25 -18.80
N LEU A 294 13.58 -31.49 -17.56
CA LEU A 294 12.89 -32.71 -17.12
C LEU A 294 11.37 -32.52 -17.02
N ASP A 295 10.89 -31.29 -16.88
CA ASP A 295 9.46 -30.95 -16.87
C ASP A 295 9.20 -29.63 -17.63
N PRO A 296 8.62 -29.68 -18.84
CA PRO A 296 8.41 -28.49 -19.66
C PRO A 296 7.39 -27.50 -19.08
N ASN A 297 6.66 -27.86 -18.03
CA ASN A 297 5.73 -26.96 -17.35
C ASN A 297 6.40 -26.12 -16.26
N ILE A 298 7.62 -26.46 -15.85
CA ILE A 298 8.33 -25.75 -14.79
C ILE A 298 9.31 -24.76 -15.40
N TRP A 299 9.24 -23.53 -14.95
CA TRP A 299 10.11 -22.45 -15.39
C TRP A 299 10.76 -21.78 -14.18
N SER A 300 12.02 -21.39 -14.32
CA SER A 300 12.74 -20.75 -13.23
C SER A 300 13.80 -19.75 -13.66
N LEU A 301 14.07 -18.76 -12.82
CA LEU A 301 15.17 -17.82 -12.98
C LEU A 301 15.73 -17.45 -11.60
N ASN A 302 17.05 -17.51 -11.45
CA ASN A 302 17.74 -17.04 -10.27
C ASN A 302 18.23 -15.62 -10.48
N VAL A 303 17.59 -14.65 -9.84
CA VAL A 303 17.89 -13.22 -9.99
C VAL A 303 18.76 -12.76 -8.82
N PRO A 304 19.96 -12.19 -9.08
CA PRO A 304 20.77 -11.56 -8.04
C PRO A 304 20.22 -10.18 -7.68
N PHE A 305 20.33 -9.86 -6.40
CA PHE A 305 19.99 -8.59 -5.78
C PHE A 305 21.19 -8.12 -4.97
N GLU A 306 21.52 -6.84 -5.12
CA GLU A 306 22.66 -6.21 -4.45
C GLU A 306 22.13 -5.02 -3.66
N GLN A 307 22.59 -4.88 -2.42
CA GLN A 307 22.26 -3.74 -1.58
C GLN A 307 20.75 -3.47 -1.44
N ILE A 308 19.95 -4.53 -1.25
CA ILE A 308 18.52 -4.40 -1.01
C ILE A 308 18.22 -4.44 0.48
N GLU A 309 17.30 -3.59 0.92
CA GLU A 309 16.78 -3.57 2.28
C GLU A 309 16.18 -4.93 2.63
N ILE A 310 16.76 -5.63 3.62
CA ILE A 310 16.24 -6.89 4.12
C ILE A 310 14.89 -6.63 4.79
N GLY A 311 13.87 -7.36 4.34
CA GLY A 311 12.48 -7.21 4.76
C GLY A 311 11.65 -6.33 3.82
N SER A 312 12.27 -5.60 2.89
CA SER A 312 11.53 -4.85 1.86
C SER A 312 10.72 -5.80 0.97
N GLU A 313 9.52 -5.37 0.58
CA GLU A 313 8.69 -6.15 -0.34
C GLU A 313 9.15 -5.90 -1.78
N LEU A 314 9.48 -6.97 -2.49
CA LEU A 314 9.77 -6.99 -3.92
C LEU A 314 8.48 -7.28 -4.67
N PRO A 315 7.82 -6.28 -5.30
CA PRO A 315 6.67 -6.52 -6.15
C PRO A 315 7.11 -7.16 -7.47
N TYR A 316 6.42 -8.22 -7.87
CA TYR A 316 6.66 -8.90 -9.14
C TYR A 316 5.40 -9.52 -9.74
N LYS A 317 5.48 -9.83 -11.04
CA LYS A 317 4.51 -10.63 -11.79
C LYS A 317 5.19 -11.51 -12.82
N PHE A 318 4.58 -12.65 -13.15
CA PHE A 318 4.89 -13.41 -14.34
C PHE A 318 4.21 -12.82 -15.58
N PHE A 319 4.86 -12.98 -16.72
CA PHE A 319 4.40 -12.51 -18.02
C PHE A 319 4.65 -13.61 -19.05
N VAL A 320 3.63 -13.98 -19.82
CA VAL A 320 3.77 -14.89 -20.95
C VAL A 320 4.23 -14.08 -22.16
N ASP A 321 5.44 -14.40 -22.62
CA ASP A 321 6.00 -13.83 -23.83
C ASP A 321 5.65 -14.73 -25.02
N VAL A 322 4.65 -14.30 -25.78
CA VAL A 322 4.10 -15.13 -26.85
C VAL A 322 4.88 -14.98 -28.14
N ALA A 323 5.25 -16.11 -28.75
CA ALA A 323 5.87 -16.11 -30.06
C ALA A 323 4.84 -15.94 -31.20
N ASP A 324 3.56 -16.20 -30.95
CA ASP A 324 2.47 -16.12 -31.92
C ASP A 324 1.55 -14.90 -31.66
N PRO A 325 1.42 -13.94 -32.59
CA PRO A 325 0.51 -12.81 -32.42
C PRO A 325 -0.99 -13.19 -32.44
N GLU A 326 -1.35 -14.43 -32.77
CA GLU A 326 -2.72 -14.95 -32.72
C GLU A 326 -3.06 -15.66 -31.39
N THR A 327 -2.22 -15.57 -30.35
CA THR A 327 -2.55 -16.18 -29.06
C THR A 327 -3.67 -15.45 -28.31
N ILE A 328 -4.14 -16.14 -27.29
CA ILE A 328 -5.14 -15.71 -26.32
C ILE A 328 -4.57 -14.83 -25.19
N TRP A 329 -3.25 -14.65 -25.13
CA TRP A 329 -2.55 -13.84 -24.14
C TRP A 329 -2.59 -12.36 -24.56
N ILE A 330 -3.78 -11.76 -24.54
CA ILE A 330 -4.04 -10.42 -25.08
C ILE A 330 -3.13 -9.36 -24.45
N ASP A 331 -2.82 -9.49 -23.16
CA ASP A 331 -1.86 -8.63 -22.45
C ASP A 331 -0.65 -9.39 -21.87
N GLY A 332 -0.69 -10.74 -21.82
CA GLY A 332 0.37 -11.60 -21.30
C GLY A 332 0.58 -11.57 -19.78
N TRP A 333 -0.10 -10.69 -19.05
CA TRP A 333 0.14 -10.48 -17.62
C TRP A 333 -0.62 -11.50 -16.79
N GLU A 334 0.07 -12.07 -15.79
CA GLU A 334 -0.64 -12.84 -14.77
C GLU A 334 -1.58 -11.94 -13.94
N ARG A 335 -2.65 -12.55 -13.44
CA ARG A 335 -3.58 -12.01 -12.47
C ARG A 335 -3.71 -13.01 -11.33
N PRO A 336 -2.82 -12.93 -10.32
CA PRO A 336 -2.82 -13.86 -9.21
C PRO A 336 -4.09 -13.68 -8.40
N ILE A 337 -4.89 -14.73 -8.28
CA ILE A 337 -6.15 -14.67 -7.55
C ILE A 337 -5.95 -14.38 -6.06
N SER A 338 -4.78 -14.74 -5.49
CA SER A 338 -4.45 -14.47 -4.10
C SER A 338 -4.28 -12.98 -3.77
N THR A 339 -4.03 -12.15 -4.79
CA THR A 339 -3.85 -10.70 -4.66
C THR A 339 -4.94 -9.91 -5.37
N GLY A 340 -6.02 -10.58 -5.83
CA GLY A 340 -7.08 -9.95 -6.64
C GLY A 340 -6.52 -9.24 -7.86
N GLY A 341 -5.62 -9.89 -8.61
CA GLY A 341 -5.02 -9.35 -9.82
C GLY A 341 -3.85 -8.40 -9.57
N GLY A 342 -3.55 -8.06 -8.30
CA GLY A 342 -2.41 -7.23 -7.91
C GLY A 342 -1.03 -7.86 -8.15
N ASN A 343 0.02 -7.13 -7.78
CA ASN A 343 1.39 -7.65 -7.81
C ASN A 343 1.60 -8.68 -6.70
N ARG A 344 2.39 -9.71 -6.98
CA ARG A 344 2.92 -10.60 -5.95
C ARG A 344 3.94 -9.82 -5.12
N LEU A 345 3.92 -10.01 -3.80
CA LEU A 345 4.85 -9.38 -2.88
C LEU A 345 5.75 -10.43 -2.27
N LEU A 346 7.06 -10.21 -2.34
CA LEU A 346 8.08 -11.09 -1.77
C LEU A 346 8.97 -10.31 -0.80
N PRO A 347 8.95 -10.58 0.51
CA PRO A 347 9.89 -9.95 1.43
C PRO A 347 11.32 -10.42 1.12
N PHE A 348 12.23 -9.51 0.84
CA PHE A 348 13.63 -9.84 0.54
C PHE A 348 14.38 -10.29 1.81
N GLU A 349 15.02 -11.45 1.77
CA GLU A 349 15.67 -12.05 2.96
C GLU A 349 17.18 -11.79 3.03
N GLY A 350 17.82 -11.28 1.96
CA GLY A 350 19.27 -11.12 1.92
C GLY A 350 20.03 -12.45 1.99
N THR A 351 19.46 -13.53 1.45
CA THR A 351 20.09 -14.86 1.44
C THR A 351 20.43 -15.32 0.03
N THR A 352 21.43 -16.19 -0.10
CA THR A 352 21.87 -16.72 -1.40
C THR A 352 20.94 -17.79 -1.99
N THR A 353 19.87 -18.17 -1.28
CA THR A 353 19.01 -19.32 -1.61
C THR A 353 17.52 -19.02 -1.39
N GLN A 354 17.11 -17.75 -1.43
CA GLN A 354 15.72 -17.39 -1.22
C GLN A 354 14.87 -17.93 -2.38
N LEU A 355 13.73 -18.55 -2.07
CA LEU A 355 12.75 -18.98 -3.05
C LEU A 355 11.61 -17.95 -3.10
N ALA A 356 11.19 -17.54 -4.29
CA ALA A 356 9.99 -16.71 -4.44
C ALA A 356 8.73 -17.58 -4.29
N LYS A 357 8.36 -17.93 -3.05
CA LYS A 357 7.12 -18.65 -2.74
C LYS A 357 6.24 -17.83 -1.81
N LEU A 358 5.01 -17.56 -2.25
CA LEU A 358 3.92 -17.12 -1.38
C LEU A 358 3.40 -18.36 -0.63
N ASN A 359 3.72 -18.46 0.65
CA ASN A 359 3.41 -19.56 1.57
C ASN A 359 4.18 -20.87 1.36
N GLN A 360 4.78 -21.35 2.45
CA GLN A 360 5.55 -22.60 2.52
C GLN A 360 4.66 -23.85 2.30
N ASP A 361 3.34 -23.69 2.25
CA ASP A 361 2.35 -24.76 2.26
C ASP A 361 1.86 -25.21 0.87
N ALA A 362 2.09 -24.44 -0.21
CA ALA A 362 1.52 -24.71 -1.54
C ALA A 362 2.39 -25.55 -2.49
N GLY A 363 3.61 -25.93 -2.11
CA GLY A 363 4.52 -26.75 -2.94
C GLY A 363 5.12 -26.01 -4.15
N TRP A 364 4.29 -25.34 -4.95
CA TRP A 364 4.63 -24.59 -6.17
C TRP A 364 3.88 -23.25 -6.26
N VAL A 365 4.45 -22.28 -6.98
CA VAL A 365 3.73 -21.09 -7.45
C VAL A 365 3.15 -21.43 -8.82
N TYR A 366 1.83 -21.30 -8.97
CA TYR A 366 1.13 -21.51 -10.24
C TYR A 366 0.83 -20.16 -10.89
N PHE A 367 0.81 -20.12 -12.23
CA PHE A 367 0.38 -18.94 -12.96
C PHE A 367 -1.08 -18.59 -12.57
N ASP A 368 -1.37 -17.30 -12.37
CA ASP A 368 -2.64 -16.79 -11.80
C ASP A 368 -3.02 -17.36 -10.41
N ASP A 369 -2.10 -18.09 -9.75
CA ASP A 369 -2.34 -18.87 -8.52
C ASP A 369 -3.40 -19.98 -8.65
N ILE A 370 -3.66 -20.46 -9.87
CA ILE A 370 -4.63 -21.54 -10.10
C ILE A 370 -3.99 -22.91 -9.82
N HIS A 371 -4.46 -23.59 -8.78
CA HIS A 371 -3.97 -24.91 -8.40
C HIS A 371 -4.48 -26.03 -9.34
N THR A 372 -3.74 -27.13 -9.47
CA THR A 372 -4.12 -28.27 -10.33
C THR A 372 -5.43 -28.95 -9.95
N ASP A 373 -5.85 -28.82 -8.70
CA ASP A 373 -7.08 -29.41 -8.17
C ASP A 373 -8.33 -28.56 -8.47
N TRP A 374 -8.12 -27.34 -8.97
CA TRP A 374 -9.17 -26.34 -9.24
C TRP A 374 -9.68 -26.39 -10.67
N VAL A 375 -9.11 -27.27 -11.49
CA VAL A 375 -9.42 -27.42 -12.92
C VAL A 375 -10.76 -28.12 -13.09
N ILE A 376 -11.66 -27.50 -13.86
CA ILE A 376 -12.89 -28.08 -14.38
C ILE A 376 -12.50 -28.86 -15.65
N PRO A 377 -12.63 -30.20 -15.69
CA PRO A 377 -12.17 -31.01 -16.81
C PRO A 377 -12.89 -30.73 -18.14
N ASP A 378 -12.22 -31.02 -19.26
CA ASP A 378 -12.81 -30.91 -20.60
C ASP A 378 -14.11 -31.73 -20.73
N GLY A 379 -15.14 -31.10 -21.30
CA GLY A 379 -16.47 -31.67 -21.46
C GLY A 379 -17.35 -31.68 -20.20
N GLU A 380 -16.85 -31.20 -19.07
CA GLU A 380 -17.64 -30.96 -17.86
C GLU A 380 -18.13 -29.52 -17.77
N THR A 381 -19.19 -29.31 -17.00
CA THR A 381 -19.74 -27.97 -16.73
C THR A 381 -20.04 -27.83 -15.26
N VAL A 382 -19.85 -26.62 -14.72
CA VAL A 382 -20.21 -26.28 -13.34
C VAL A 382 -21.03 -25.00 -13.36
N GLU A 383 -22.07 -24.93 -12.54
CA GLU A 383 -22.91 -23.72 -12.41
C GLU A 383 -22.60 -22.98 -11.11
N ILE A 384 -22.42 -21.66 -11.21
CA ILE A 384 -22.31 -20.75 -10.06
C ILE A 384 -23.37 -19.64 -10.20
N ARG A 385 -23.99 -19.27 -9.08
CA ARG A 385 -24.93 -18.17 -8.98
C ARG A 385 -24.30 -17.02 -8.23
N PHE A 386 -24.17 -15.89 -8.91
CA PHE A 386 -23.74 -14.63 -8.33
C PHE A 386 -24.95 -13.81 -7.90
N SER A 387 -24.77 -13.00 -6.86
CA SER A 387 -25.76 -12.01 -6.44
C SER A 387 -25.08 -10.73 -5.96
N VAL A 388 -25.70 -9.59 -6.27
CA VAL A 388 -25.21 -8.26 -5.87
C VAL A 388 -26.37 -7.39 -5.39
N ASP A 389 -26.21 -6.79 -4.21
CA ASP A 389 -27.10 -5.76 -3.68
C ASP A 389 -26.73 -4.41 -4.28
N MET A 390 -27.67 -3.84 -5.05
CA MET A 390 -27.50 -2.58 -5.75
C MET A 390 -27.98 -1.36 -4.95
N THR A 391 -28.33 -1.53 -3.67
CA THR A 391 -28.87 -0.44 -2.82
C THR A 391 -28.01 0.81 -2.86
N ASP A 392 -26.68 0.68 -2.85
CA ASP A 392 -25.76 1.81 -2.87
C ASP A 392 -25.69 2.50 -4.24
N ALA A 393 -25.74 1.74 -5.34
CA ALA A 393 -25.81 2.29 -6.70
C ALA A 393 -27.12 3.08 -6.96
N MET A 394 -28.19 2.76 -6.23
CA MET A 394 -29.48 3.45 -6.32
C MET A 394 -29.52 4.75 -5.50
N ALA A 395 -28.57 4.95 -4.57
CA ALA A 395 -28.64 6.04 -3.61
C ALA A 395 -28.34 7.40 -4.27
N ALA A 396 -29.22 8.38 -4.05
CA ALA A 396 -29.00 9.78 -4.47
C ALA A 396 -27.87 10.51 -3.70
N ALA A 397 -27.11 9.77 -2.89
CA ALA A 397 -26.02 10.28 -2.05
C ALA A 397 -24.74 10.61 -2.84
N GLY A 398 -24.72 10.37 -4.16
CA GLY A 398 -23.64 10.81 -5.04
C GLY A 398 -22.45 9.88 -5.16
N LEU A 399 -22.61 8.58 -4.87
CA LEU A 399 -21.61 7.56 -5.22
C LEU A 399 -21.44 7.49 -6.74
N GLU A 400 -22.57 7.37 -7.45
CA GLU A 400 -22.58 7.35 -8.91
C GLU A 400 -23.15 8.65 -9.49
N ALA A 401 -22.53 9.14 -10.56
CA ALA A 401 -23.05 10.28 -11.32
C ALA A 401 -24.39 9.97 -12.00
N ILE A 402 -24.63 8.70 -12.34
CA ILE A 402 -25.86 8.18 -12.96
C ILE A 402 -26.37 7.02 -12.09
N PRO A 403 -27.32 7.24 -11.17
CA PRO A 403 -27.80 6.19 -10.27
C PRO A 403 -28.47 5.02 -11.01
N PHE A 404 -28.31 3.81 -10.48
CA PHE A 404 -28.93 2.59 -11.01
C PHE A 404 -30.45 2.63 -10.90
N ASP A 405 -31.15 2.34 -12.00
CA ASP A 405 -32.60 2.14 -12.05
C ASP A 405 -32.95 0.66 -12.30
N PRO A 406 -33.42 -0.10 -11.29
CA PRO A 406 -33.76 -1.51 -11.45
C PRO A 406 -34.93 -1.78 -12.42
N ALA A 407 -35.69 -0.75 -12.82
CA ALA A 407 -36.78 -0.92 -13.78
C ALA A 407 -36.31 -0.91 -15.24
N THR A 408 -35.16 -0.30 -15.54
CA THR A 408 -34.70 -0.08 -16.91
C THR A 408 -33.26 -0.54 -17.17
N ASP A 409 -32.41 -0.49 -16.15
CA ASP A 409 -31.01 -0.85 -16.26
C ASP A 409 -30.80 -2.36 -16.20
N THR A 410 -29.63 -2.81 -16.64
CA THR A 410 -29.23 -4.21 -16.56
C THR A 410 -27.84 -4.27 -15.97
N VAL A 411 -27.70 -5.00 -14.86
CA VAL A 411 -26.42 -5.29 -14.24
C VAL A 411 -25.74 -6.44 -14.99
N TYR A 412 -24.43 -6.36 -15.12
CA TYR A 412 -23.55 -7.33 -15.73
C TYR A 412 -22.45 -7.70 -14.75
N TRP A 413 -22.15 -8.98 -14.69
CA TRP A 413 -20.91 -9.48 -14.12
C TRP A 413 -19.83 -9.41 -15.21
N VAL A 414 -18.68 -8.82 -14.88
CA VAL A 414 -17.59 -8.51 -15.81
C VAL A 414 -16.34 -9.24 -15.32
N CYS A 415 -15.88 -10.23 -16.07
CA CYS A 415 -14.63 -10.94 -15.77
C CYS A 415 -13.45 -9.99 -15.91
N GLU A 416 -12.51 -10.09 -14.97
CA GLU A 416 -11.25 -9.34 -14.98
C GLU A 416 -10.04 -10.26 -15.17
N ILE A 417 -10.22 -11.59 -15.19
CA ILE A 417 -9.17 -12.58 -15.48
C ILE A 417 -9.23 -13.07 -16.95
N PRO A 418 -8.32 -12.65 -17.84
CA PRO A 418 -8.42 -12.96 -19.28
C PRO A 418 -8.22 -14.44 -19.58
N THR A 419 -7.36 -15.13 -18.82
CA THR A 419 -7.16 -16.57 -18.97
C THR A 419 -8.50 -17.29 -18.83
N PHE A 420 -9.30 -16.97 -17.81
CA PHE A 420 -10.66 -17.48 -17.65
C PHE A 420 -11.57 -17.09 -18.82
N ALA A 421 -11.63 -15.80 -19.17
CA ALA A 421 -12.51 -15.31 -20.23
C ALA A 421 -12.29 -16.07 -21.55
N VAL A 422 -11.03 -16.36 -21.89
CA VAL A 422 -10.70 -17.11 -23.09
C VAL A 422 -11.07 -18.59 -22.98
N THR A 423 -10.93 -19.23 -21.81
CA THR A 423 -11.45 -20.61 -21.64
C THR A 423 -12.95 -20.71 -21.92
N GLN A 424 -13.70 -19.62 -21.71
CA GLN A 424 -15.12 -19.55 -21.99
C GLN A 424 -15.45 -19.09 -23.43
N GLY A 425 -14.43 -18.87 -24.26
CA GLY A 425 -14.56 -18.39 -25.64
C GLY A 425 -15.03 -16.93 -25.73
N TRP A 426 -14.81 -16.14 -24.67
CA TRP A 426 -15.17 -14.72 -24.64
C TRP A 426 -14.03 -13.85 -25.17
N VAL A 427 -14.39 -12.64 -25.61
CA VAL A 427 -13.41 -11.62 -25.97
C VAL A 427 -13.20 -10.74 -24.75
N ASP A 428 -11.97 -10.70 -24.26
CA ASP A 428 -11.58 -9.85 -23.15
C ASP A 428 -11.66 -8.37 -23.56
N THR A 429 -12.45 -7.59 -22.83
CA THR A 429 -12.70 -6.17 -23.07
C THR A 429 -13.10 -5.49 -21.76
N ASP A 430 -12.75 -4.21 -21.61
CA ASP A 430 -13.08 -3.39 -20.42
C ASP A 430 -14.58 -3.30 -20.10
N GLN A 431 -15.45 -3.67 -21.04
CA GLN A 431 -16.92 -3.66 -20.86
C GLN A 431 -17.54 -5.01 -21.22
N MET A 432 -16.88 -6.11 -20.85
CA MET A 432 -17.34 -7.46 -21.21
C MET A 432 -18.73 -7.77 -20.63
N ARG A 433 -19.78 -7.60 -21.44
CA ARG A 433 -21.20 -7.79 -21.08
C ARG A 433 -21.71 -9.19 -21.40
N VAL A 434 -20.99 -10.21 -20.94
CA VAL A 434 -21.28 -11.63 -21.27
C VAL A 434 -22.26 -12.29 -20.31
N LEU A 435 -22.35 -11.82 -19.06
CA LEU A 435 -23.25 -12.36 -18.05
C LEU A 435 -24.20 -11.28 -17.49
N PRO A 436 -25.42 -11.13 -18.04
CA PRO A 436 -26.42 -10.25 -17.47
C PRO A 436 -27.05 -10.85 -16.20
N MET A 437 -27.25 -10.02 -15.18
CA MET A 437 -27.88 -10.36 -13.90
C MET A 437 -29.38 -10.07 -13.99
N LEU A 438 -30.15 -11.04 -14.47
CA LEU A 438 -31.53 -10.83 -14.96
C LEU A 438 -32.65 -10.96 -13.92
N THR A 439 -32.37 -11.56 -12.76
CA THR A 439 -33.40 -11.73 -11.71
C THR A 439 -33.23 -10.66 -10.65
N VAL A 440 -34.31 -9.94 -10.33
CA VAL A 440 -34.31 -8.90 -9.30
C VAL A 440 -35.28 -9.31 -8.19
N ASP A 441 -34.80 -9.41 -6.95
CA ASP A 441 -35.62 -9.54 -5.74
C ASP A 441 -35.31 -8.37 -4.81
N GLY A 442 -36.21 -7.38 -4.77
CA GLY A 442 -35.94 -6.10 -4.14
C GLY A 442 -34.83 -5.33 -4.86
N ASN A 443 -33.71 -5.08 -4.19
CA ASN A 443 -32.53 -4.39 -4.73
C ASN A 443 -31.40 -5.35 -5.15
N VAL A 444 -31.60 -6.67 -4.98
CA VAL A 444 -30.58 -7.67 -5.25
C VAL A 444 -30.76 -8.24 -6.65
N CYS A 445 -29.70 -8.17 -7.46
CA CYS A 445 -29.64 -8.74 -8.80
C CYS A 445 -28.92 -10.09 -8.76
N TYR A 446 -29.41 -11.07 -9.53
CA TYR A 446 -28.84 -12.42 -9.61
C TYR A 446 -28.52 -12.81 -11.05
N GLY A 447 -27.41 -13.54 -11.23
CA GLY A 447 -26.99 -14.15 -12.48
C GLY A 447 -26.45 -15.55 -12.26
N THR A 448 -26.66 -16.44 -13.23
CA THR A 448 -26.09 -17.79 -13.20
C THR A 448 -25.07 -17.93 -14.32
N LEU A 449 -23.83 -18.21 -13.95
CA LEU A 449 -22.76 -18.55 -14.87
C LEU A 449 -22.63 -20.06 -14.98
N THR A 450 -22.70 -20.57 -16.21
CA THR A 450 -22.28 -21.95 -16.51
C THR A 450 -20.84 -21.90 -17.03
N VAL A 451 -19.92 -22.43 -16.25
CA VAL A 451 -18.50 -22.57 -16.61
C VAL A 451 -18.33 -23.85 -17.39
N ASN A 452 -17.83 -23.76 -18.62
CA ASN A 452 -17.54 -24.91 -19.47
C ASN A 452 -16.06 -25.27 -19.36
N GLY A 453 -15.77 -26.54 -19.11
CA GLY A 453 -14.41 -27.06 -19.13
C GLY A 453 -13.87 -27.26 -20.55
N PRO A 454 -12.53 -27.23 -20.73
CA PRO A 454 -11.53 -27.10 -19.68
C PRO A 454 -11.41 -25.65 -19.18
N SER A 455 -11.46 -25.46 -17.87
CA SER A 455 -11.36 -24.15 -17.21
C SER A 455 -11.00 -24.34 -15.73
N PHE A 456 -11.21 -23.34 -14.88
CA PHE A 456 -10.95 -23.41 -13.44
C PHE A 456 -12.08 -22.75 -12.63
N ASN A 457 -12.10 -23.03 -11.33
CA ASN A 457 -13.19 -22.64 -10.42
C ASN A 457 -12.99 -21.31 -9.68
N ALA A 458 -12.02 -20.50 -10.10
CA ALA A 458 -11.64 -19.24 -9.47
C ALA A 458 -12.02 -18.05 -10.36
N PHE A 459 -12.48 -16.97 -9.76
CA PHE A 459 -13.01 -15.82 -10.50
C PHE A 459 -12.47 -14.52 -9.95
N GLU A 460 -12.01 -13.65 -10.85
CA GLU A 460 -11.72 -12.24 -10.60
C GLU A 460 -12.69 -11.38 -11.41
N TYR A 461 -13.43 -10.46 -10.78
CA TYR A 461 -14.49 -9.72 -11.48
C TYR A 461 -14.92 -8.39 -10.83
N ARG A 462 -15.69 -7.63 -11.61
CA ARG A 462 -16.47 -6.45 -11.19
C ARG A 462 -17.92 -6.55 -11.63
N TYR A 463 -18.76 -5.66 -11.12
CA TYR A 463 -20.08 -5.40 -11.65
C TYR A 463 -20.10 -4.08 -12.44
N GLY A 464 -20.95 -4.04 -13.47
CA GLY A 464 -21.30 -2.81 -14.15
C GLY A 464 -22.75 -2.85 -14.61
N TYR A 465 -23.39 -1.71 -14.80
CA TYR A 465 -24.75 -1.65 -15.34
C TYR A 465 -24.84 -0.76 -16.55
N SER A 466 -25.64 -1.20 -17.53
CA SER A 466 -25.98 -0.39 -18.69
C SER A 466 -27.16 0.51 -18.36
N HIS A 467 -27.06 1.79 -18.71
CA HIS A 467 -28.13 2.76 -18.61
C HIS A 467 -28.73 3.06 -19.99
N PRO A 468 -29.86 2.45 -20.40
CA PRO A 468 -30.35 2.55 -21.78
C PRO A 468 -30.83 3.94 -22.18
N ALA A 469 -31.16 4.81 -21.21
CA ALA A 469 -31.70 6.14 -21.50
C ALA A 469 -30.72 7.04 -22.25
N ASP A 470 -29.42 6.91 -21.97
CA ASP A 470 -28.34 7.65 -22.63
C ASP A 470 -27.25 6.77 -23.25
N GLY A 471 -27.32 5.46 -23.03
CA GLY A 471 -26.38 4.47 -23.56
C GLY A 471 -25.08 4.33 -22.74
N SER A 472 -24.98 4.98 -21.58
CA SER A 472 -23.83 4.86 -20.70
C SER A 472 -23.71 3.47 -20.08
N PHE A 473 -22.50 3.14 -19.65
CA PHE A 473 -22.19 1.93 -18.91
C PHE A 473 -21.36 2.35 -17.71
N ILE A 474 -21.95 2.17 -16.53
CA ILE A 474 -21.35 2.49 -15.25
C ILE A 474 -20.69 1.22 -14.78
N LEU A 475 -19.40 1.28 -14.52
CA LEU A 475 -18.59 0.14 -14.10
C LEU A 475 -17.97 0.54 -12.77
N GLU A 476 -17.98 -0.37 -11.81
CA GLU A 476 -17.26 -0.14 -10.54
C GLU A 476 -15.80 0.18 -10.81
N ASP A 477 -15.17 0.96 -9.93
CA ASP A 477 -13.79 1.40 -10.13
C ASP A 477 -12.82 0.24 -10.34
N ALA A 478 -11.93 0.44 -11.34
CA ALA A 478 -10.73 -0.36 -11.54
C ALA A 478 -9.61 0.18 -10.65
N GLY A 479 -8.60 -0.63 -10.38
CA GLY A 479 -7.42 -0.17 -9.65
C GLY A 479 -6.21 -1.06 -9.88
N PHE A 480 -5.05 -0.55 -9.48
CA PHE A 480 -3.82 -1.31 -9.38
C PHE A 480 -3.57 -1.58 -7.89
N GLY A 481 -3.67 -2.83 -7.45
CA GLY A 481 -3.41 -3.20 -6.05
C GLY A 481 -4.26 -4.37 -5.55
N THR A 482 -4.03 -4.75 -4.30
CA THR A 482 -4.83 -5.74 -3.59
C THR A 482 -6.28 -5.29 -3.46
N ASP A 483 -7.23 -6.20 -3.67
CA ASP A 483 -8.68 -5.96 -3.56
C ASP A 483 -9.25 -4.89 -4.53
N ALA A 484 -8.53 -4.61 -5.63
CA ALA A 484 -9.08 -3.82 -6.74
C ALA A 484 -10.30 -4.52 -7.37
N TYR A 485 -10.27 -5.86 -7.38
CA TYR A 485 -11.29 -6.75 -7.93
C TYR A 485 -11.79 -7.73 -6.87
N ARG A 486 -12.99 -8.29 -7.07
CA ARG A 486 -13.50 -9.37 -6.22
C ARG A 486 -12.86 -10.69 -6.61
N THR A 487 -12.59 -11.52 -5.62
CA THR A 487 -12.17 -12.90 -5.82
C THR A 487 -13.16 -13.88 -5.20
N ARG A 488 -13.58 -14.88 -5.98
CA ARG A 488 -14.50 -15.94 -5.53
C ARG A 488 -14.05 -17.29 -6.06
N PHE A 489 -14.46 -18.34 -5.36
CA PHE A 489 -14.21 -19.72 -5.78
C PHE A 489 -15.49 -20.56 -5.72
N ILE A 490 -15.64 -21.52 -6.64
CA ILE A 490 -16.62 -22.59 -6.45
C ILE A 490 -16.08 -23.53 -5.38
N SER A 491 -16.85 -23.76 -4.31
CA SER A 491 -16.46 -24.73 -3.30
C SER A 491 -16.30 -26.13 -3.89
N MET A 492 -15.36 -26.89 -3.31
CA MET A 492 -15.06 -28.25 -3.72
C MET A 492 -15.44 -29.26 -2.63
N THR A 493 -15.72 -30.49 -3.05
CA THR A 493 -15.89 -31.65 -2.15
C THR A 493 -14.73 -32.64 -2.23
N ASP A 494 -13.98 -32.61 -3.32
CA ASP A 494 -12.73 -33.32 -3.55
C ASP A 494 -11.96 -32.58 -4.66
N ALA A 495 -10.71 -32.96 -4.94
CA ALA A 495 -9.96 -32.42 -6.06
C ALA A 495 -10.77 -32.53 -7.36
N ARG A 496 -10.91 -31.41 -8.08
CA ARG A 496 -11.66 -31.27 -9.34
C ARG A 496 -13.14 -31.68 -9.24
N THR A 497 -13.70 -31.68 -8.04
CA THR A 497 -15.12 -32.01 -7.80
C THR A 497 -15.80 -30.83 -7.11
N PHE A 498 -16.69 -30.16 -7.84
CA PHE A 498 -17.25 -28.86 -7.47
C PHE A 498 -18.71 -28.96 -7.03
N ASP A 499 -19.08 -28.12 -6.06
CA ASP A 499 -20.49 -27.92 -5.70
C ASP A 499 -21.23 -27.24 -6.86
N GLN A 500 -22.44 -27.71 -7.17
CA GLN A 500 -23.22 -27.18 -8.29
C GLN A 500 -24.75 -27.39 -8.13
N PRO A 501 -25.58 -26.35 -8.39
CA PRO A 501 -25.14 -24.97 -8.56
C PRO A 501 -24.55 -24.45 -7.24
N TYR A 502 -23.39 -23.81 -7.30
CA TYR A 502 -22.80 -23.13 -6.15
C TYR A 502 -23.45 -21.76 -5.98
N GLU A 503 -23.86 -21.45 -4.76
CA GLU A 503 -24.44 -20.15 -4.42
C GLU A 503 -23.33 -19.28 -3.83
N ALA A 504 -22.83 -18.32 -4.60
CA ALA A 504 -21.82 -17.39 -4.11
C ALA A 504 -22.42 -16.46 -3.05
N PRO A 505 -21.62 -15.94 -2.10
CA PRO A 505 -22.07 -14.91 -1.19
C PRO A 505 -22.62 -13.69 -1.94
N THR A 506 -23.61 -13.03 -1.35
CA THR A 506 -24.14 -11.77 -1.91
C THR A 506 -23.13 -10.65 -1.74
N ASP A 507 -22.71 -10.09 -2.87
CA ASP A 507 -21.89 -8.89 -2.93
C ASP A 507 -22.74 -7.64 -2.69
N ALA A 508 -22.10 -6.53 -2.36
CA ALA A 508 -22.67 -5.20 -2.39
C ALA A 508 -21.94 -4.36 -3.44
N TRP A 509 -22.69 -3.54 -4.18
CA TRP A 509 -22.13 -2.55 -5.09
C TRP A 509 -21.20 -1.57 -4.35
N THR A 510 -20.07 -1.19 -4.96
CA THR A 510 -19.16 -0.20 -4.39
C THR A 510 -18.34 0.52 -5.45
N ASP A 511 -18.09 1.81 -5.24
CA ASP A 511 -17.14 2.66 -5.99
C ASP A 511 -15.73 2.67 -5.34
N GLY A 512 -15.49 1.83 -4.33
CA GLY A 512 -14.24 1.76 -3.57
C GLY A 512 -13.51 0.41 -3.62
N VAL A 513 -12.58 0.24 -2.69
CA VAL A 513 -11.77 -0.99 -2.54
C VAL A 513 -12.64 -2.13 -1.98
N LYS A 514 -12.52 -3.34 -2.54
CA LYS A 514 -13.46 -4.46 -2.37
C LYS A 514 -13.08 -5.39 -1.20
N THR A 515 -12.53 -4.84 -0.13
CA THR A 515 -11.92 -5.55 1.01
C THR A 515 -12.81 -6.57 1.74
N ALA A 516 -14.14 -6.44 1.67
CA ALA A 516 -15.09 -7.36 2.29
C ALA A 516 -15.56 -8.49 1.35
N GLN A 517 -15.06 -8.54 0.11
CA GLN A 517 -15.63 -9.34 -0.99
C GLN A 517 -14.59 -10.16 -1.75
N SER A 518 -13.43 -10.38 -1.13
CA SER A 518 -12.41 -11.35 -1.54
C SER A 518 -12.53 -12.62 -0.68
N GLU A 519 -12.62 -13.78 -1.30
CA GLU A 519 -12.57 -15.08 -0.61
C GLU A 519 -11.14 -15.60 -0.56
N ASP A 520 -10.75 -16.20 0.57
CA ASP A 520 -9.58 -17.06 0.58
C ASP A 520 -9.84 -18.28 -0.32
N ALA A 521 -8.79 -18.73 -1.00
CA ALA A 521 -8.85 -19.95 -1.78
C ALA A 521 -9.43 -21.12 -0.95
N PRO A 522 -10.21 -22.03 -1.54
CA PRO A 522 -10.77 -23.17 -0.81
C PRO A 522 -9.61 -23.91 -0.16
N ALA A 523 -9.66 -24.07 1.17
CA ALA A 523 -8.70 -24.89 1.87
C ALA A 523 -8.67 -26.25 1.17
N GLY A 524 -7.59 -26.52 0.44
CA GLY A 524 -7.50 -27.70 -0.41
C GLY A 524 -7.82 -28.93 0.44
N TYR A 525 -8.56 -29.88 -0.11
CA TYR A 525 -8.49 -31.24 0.40
C TYR A 525 -7.04 -31.68 0.19
N VAL A 526 -6.21 -31.48 1.21
CA VAL A 526 -4.83 -31.95 1.21
C VAL A 526 -4.89 -33.48 1.18
N THR A 527 -4.89 -34.04 -0.03
CA THR A 527 -4.66 -35.47 -0.27
C THR A 527 -3.44 -35.70 -1.16
N ALA A 528 -2.46 -34.80 -1.11
CA ALA A 528 -1.05 -35.15 -1.16
C ALA A 528 -0.23 -33.90 -0.81
N VAL A 529 0.47 -33.94 0.32
CA VAL A 529 1.61 -33.05 0.54
C VAL A 529 2.70 -33.51 -0.44
N ASN A 530 2.73 -32.97 -1.65
CA ASN A 530 3.97 -32.93 -2.43
C ASN A 530 4.84 -31.79 -1.87
N ASN A 531 5.30 -32.00 -0.63
CA ASN A 531 6.45 -31.29 -0.10
C ASN A 531 7.63 -31.65 -1.02
N LEU A 532 8.15 -30.65 -1.73
CA LEU A 532 9.53 -30.65 -2.21
C LEU A 532 10.49 -30.53 -1.02
N ASP A 533 10.47 -31.58 -0.19
CA ASP A 533 11.59 -32.35 0.34
C ASP A 533 11.08 -33.34 1.41
N VAL A 534 9.93 -34.00 1.18
CA VAL A 534 9.72 -35.32 1.79
C VAL A 534 10.51 -36.29 0.91
N PRO A 535 11.68 -36.77 1.35
CA PRO A 535 12.44 -37.69 0.55
C PRO A 535 11.56 -38.91 0.31
N THR A 536 11.30 -39.31 -0.92
CA THR A 536 10.46 -40.51 -1.17
C THR A 536 11.19 -41.81 -0.83
N ASN A 537 12.50 -41.72 -0.63
CA ASN A 537 13.37 -42.86 -0.36
C ASN A 537 14.37 -42.54 0.76
N PHE A 538 14.71 -43.57 1.54
CA PHE A 538 15.88 -43.52 2.42
C PHE A 538 17.16 -43.43 1.56
N ARG A 539 17.99 -42.42 1.80
CA ARG A 539 19.26 -42.22 1.09
C ARG A 539 20.33 -41.79 2.07
N LEU A 540 21.49 -42.44 2.01
CA LEU A 540 22.71 -42.00 2.68
C LEU A 540 23.64 -41.44 1.61
N GLU A 541 24.08 -40.19 1.74
CA GLU A 541 25.00 -39.58 0.81
C GLU A 541 26.45 -39.85 1.17
N GLN A 542 27.37 -39.55 0.24
CA GLN A 542 28.79 -39.56 0.54
C GLN A 542 29.12 -38.35 1.44
N ASN A 543 29.88 -38.58 2.50
CA ASN A 543 30.32 -37.50 3.38
C ASN A 543 31.16 -36.47 2.59
N TYR A 544 31.03 -35.19 2.92
CA TYR A 544 31.80 -34.11 2.29
C TYR A 544 32.42 -33.15 3.34
N PRO A 545 33.71 -32.83 3.23
CA PRO A 545 34.69 -33.39 2.28
C PRO A 545 34.96 -34.89 2.52
N ASN A 546 35.48 -35.61 1.51
CA ASN A 546 36.04 -36.96 1.62
C ASN A 546 37.15 -37.18 0.57
N PRO A 547 38.44 -37.33 0.96
CA PRO A 547 38.95 -37.40 2.33
C PRO A 547 38.72 -36.12 3.15
N PHE A 548 38.71 -36.23 4.49
CA PHE A 548 38.45 -35.12 5.40
C PHE A 548 39.50 -34.97 6.49
N ASN A 549 39.64 -33.76 7.05
CA ASN A 549 40.55 -33.43 8.15
C ASN A 549 40.04 -32.24 9.00
N PRO A 550 39.82 -32.37 10.32
CA PRO A 550 39.32 -33.57 11.00
C PRO A 550 37.78 -33.65 10.92
N THR A 551 37.10 -32.70 10.26
CA THR A 551 35.64 -32.59 10.21
C THR A 551 35.05 -32.89 8.84
N THR A 552 33.87 -33.51 8.81
CA THR A 552 33.09 -33.77 7.60
C THR A 552 31.60 -33.68 7.90
N LYS A 553 30.77 -33.47 6.87
CA LYS A 553 29.30 -33.53 6.95
C LYS A 553 28.81 -34.83 6.35
N ILE A 554 27.88 -35.49 7.03
CA ILE A 554 27.17 -36.69 6.56
C ILE A 554 25.72 -36.30 6.31
N ARG A 555 25.30 -36.34 5.04
CA ARG A 555 23.93 -36.07 4.62
C ARG A 555 23.14 -37.37 4.47
N PHE A 556 21.90 -37.40 4.95
CA PHE A 556 20.98 -38.50 4.71
C PHE A 556 19.53 -38.03 4.70
N THR A 557 18.65 -38.86 4.14
CA THR A 557 17.23 -38.56 3.97
C THR A 557 16.35 -39.58 4.72
N VAL A 558 15.28 -39.08 5.32
CA VAL A 558 14.27 -39.84 6.06
C VAL A 558 12.90 -39.63 5.40
N PRO A 559 12.33 -40.61 4.68
CA PRO A 559 11.01 -40.53 4.06
C PRO A 559 9.85 -40.55 5.06
N GLU A 560 9.99 -41.28 6.16
CA GLU A 560 8.96 -41.50 7.16
C GLU A 560 9.58 -41.41 8.56
N SER A 561 8.85 -40.81 9.50
CA SER A 561 9.30 -40.65 10.88
C SER A 561 9.72 -41.98 11.51
N GLY A 562 10.80 -41.96 12.28
CA GLY A 562 11.29 -43.17 12.95
C GLY A 562 12.55 -42.93 13.77
N ILE A 563 12.97 -43.96 14.51
CA ILE A 563 14.23 -43.90 15.26
C ILE A 563 15.38 -44.07 14.28
N VAL A 564 16.11 -42.98 14.02
CA VAL A 564 17.34 -42.99 13.22
C VAL A 564 18.53 -43.23 14.13
N SER A 565 19.42 -44.14 13.73
CA SER A 565 20.73 -44.34 14.34
C SER A 565 21.84 -44.15 13.30
N LEU A 566 22.74 -43.19 13.51
CA LEU A 566 23.93 -42.98 12.69
C LEU A 566 25.18 -43.27 13.51
N LYS A 567 25.94 -44.28 13.10
CA LYS A 567 27.10 -44.79 13.84
C LYS A 567 28.32 -44.89 12.95
N VAL A 568 29.50 -44.73 13.54
CA VAL A 568 30.80 -44.81 12.87
C VAL A 568 31.56 -46.04 13.37
N PHE A 569 32.19 -46.76 12.45
CA PHE A 569 32.93 -48.00 12.67
C PHE A 569 34.35 -47.92 12.10
N ASN A 570 35.30 -48.59 12.74
CA ASN A 570 36.66 -48.76 12.23
C ASN A 570 36.76 -49.97 11.26
N LEU A 571 37.96 -50.20 10.71
CA LEU A 571 38.24 -51.33 9.80
C LEU A 571 37.98 -52.73 10.41
N LEU A 572 37.99 -52.86 11.74
CA LEU A 572 37.69 -54.10 12.45
C LEU A 572 36.19 -54.30 12.70
N GLY A 573 35.34 -53.36 12.24
CA GLY A 573 33.90 -53.37 12.49
C GLY A 573 33.52 -52.96 13.92
N GLN A 574 34.45 -52.41 14.71
CA GLN A 574 34.15 -51.90 16.04
C GLN A 574 33.47 -50.54 15.92
N GLU A 575 32.36 -50.34 16.63
CA GLU A 575 31.72 -49.03 16.78
C GLU A 575 32.67 -48.10 17.54
N VAL A 576 33.01 -46.96 16.94
CA VAL A 576 33.92 -45.97 17.51
C VAL A 576 33.23 -44.64 17.84
N ALA A 577 32.04 -44.39 17.28
CA ALA A 577 31.18 -43.28 17.66
C ALA A 577 29.71 -43.55 17.31
N THR A 578 28.78 -43.04 18.11
CA THR A 578 27.37 -42.85 17.74
C THR A 578 27.15 -41.36 17.55
N LEU A 579 26.77 -40.92 16.34
CA LEU A 579 26.58 -39.51 16.00
C LEU A 579 25.15 -39.04 16.29
N LEU A 580 24.17 -39.93 16.11
CA LEU A 580 22.78 -39.69 16.48
C LEU A 580 22.09 -41.02 16.78
N ASN A 581 21.12 -40.99 17.69
CA ASN A 581 20.23 -42.11 17.98
C ASN A 581 18.93 -41.59 18.61
N ARG A 582 18.00 -41.11 17.77
CA ARG A 582 16.76 -40.47 18.22
C ARG A 582 15.65 -40.62 17.19
N GLU A 583 14.42 -40.39 17.65
CA GLU A 583 13.28 -40.21 16.77
C GLU A 583 13.46 -38.94 15.93
N MET A 584 13.23 -39.05 14.62
CA MET A 584 13.34 -37.95 13.66
C MET A 584 12.13 -38.00 12.72
N SER A 585 11.61 -36.82 12.36
CA SER A 585 10.54 -36.68 11.37
C SER A 585 11.04 -36.93 9.95
N SER A 586 10.15 -37.00 8.97
CA SER A 586 10.55 -37.00 7.56
C SER A 586 11.34 -35.72 7.21
N GLY A 587 12.34 -35.84 6.34
CA GLY A 587 13.19 -34.73 5.90
C GLY A 587 14.62 -35.13 5.55
N THR A 588 15.41 -34.15 5.10
CA THR A 588 16.84 -34.27 4.80
C THR A 588 17.69 -33.68 5.92
N TYR A 589 18.71 -34.40 6.37
CA TYR A 589 19.51 -34.03 7.54
C TYR A 589 21.01 -34.04 7.25
N ASP A 590 21.71 -33.03 7.76
CA ASP A 590 23.17 -32.93 7.78
C ASP A 590 23.71 -33.14 9.20
N VAL A 591 24.62 -34.09 9.37
CA VAL A 591 25.27 -34.38 10.65
C VAL A 591 26.77 -34.16 10.55
N ASN A 592 27.29 -33.26 11.38
CA ASN A 592 28.71 -33.00 11.48
C ASN A 592 29.41 -34.13 12.25
N PHE A 593 30.49 -34.67 11.69
CA PHE A 593 31.39 -35.59 12.37
C PHE A 593 32.76 -34.94 12.57
N ASN A 594 33.19 -34.81 13.83
CA ASN A 594 34.52 -34.35 14.20
C ASN A 594 35.38 -35.54 14.65
N ALA A 595 36.41 -35.85 13.86
CA ALA A 595 37.26 -36.99 14.08
C ALA A 595 38.64 -36.66 14.70
N THR A 596 38.75 -35.53 15.43
CA THR A 596 40.02 -35.05 16.01
C THR A 596 40.76 -36.11 16.84
N ASN A 597 40.03 -36.96 17.56
CA ASN A 597 40.60 -37.99 18.45
C ASN A 597 40.82 -39.36 17.77
N PHE A 598 40.59 -39.48 16.47
CA PHE A 598 40.77 -40.74 15.73
C PHE A 598 42.06 -40.72 14.89
N SER A 599 42.62 -41.89 14.57
CA SER A 599 43.81 -42.02 13.71
C SER A 599 43.44 -41.90 12.23
N SER A 600 44.34 -41.39 11.38
CA SER A 600 44.17 -41.42 9.93
C SER A 600 43.87 -42.84 9.44
N GLY A 601 42.96 -42.98 8.49
CA GLY A 601 42.53 -44.29 8.02
C GLY A 601 41.13 -44.30 7.43
N VAL A 602 40.68 -45.50 7.07
CA VAL A 602 39.34 -45.75 6.53
C VAL A 602 38.37 -46.04 7.66
N TYR A 603 37.22 -45.38 7.62
CA TYR A 603 36.10 -45.60 8.53
C TYR A 603 34.84 -45.88 7.70
N PHE A 604 33.85 -46.48 8.36
CA PHE A 604 32.52 -46.68 7.79
C PHE A 604 31.50 -45.97 8.66
N TYR A 605 30.48 -45.38 8.05
CA TYR A 605 29.33 -44.87 8.77
C TYR A 605 28.07 -45.55 8.27
N THR A 606 27.21 -45.93 9.20
CA THR A 606 25.98 -46.67 8.93
C THR A 606 24.80 -45.92 9.51
N VAL A 607 23.80 -45.66 8.66
CA VAL A 607 22.49 -45.17 9.09
C VAL A 607 21.52 -46.35 9.13
N THR A 608 20.77 -46.48 10.22
CA THR A 608 19.67 -47.43 10.38
C THR A 608 18.42 -46.68 10.79
N ILE A 609 17.31 -46.96 10.12
CA ILE A 609 15.98 -46.43 10.46
C ILE A 609 14.93 -47.45 10.02
N ASN A 610 14.02 -47.80 10.93
CA ASN A 610 13.02 -48.84 10.73
C ASN A 610 13.68 -50.14 10.20
N ASN A 611 13.35 -50.57 8.97
CA ASN A 611 13.94 -51.75 8.32
C ASN A 611 15.04 -51.41 7.30
N PHE A 612 15.41 -50.14 7.14
CA PHE A 612 16.43 -49.69 6.21
C PHE A 612 17.79 -49.59 6.91
N THR A 613 18.86 -50.02 6.22
CA THR A 613 20.24 -49.83 6.67
C THR A 613 21.12 -49.54 5.46
N ALA A 614 21.90 -48.46 5.53
CA ALA A 614 22.88 -48.12 4.52
C ALA A 614 24.22 -47.78 5.17
N THR A 615 25.30 -48.22 4.54
CA THR A 615 26.68 -47.99 5.00
C THR A 615 27.50 -47.35 3.89
N LYS A 616 28.30 -46.34 4.23
CA LYS A 616 29.27 -45.73 3.35
C LYS A 616 30.65 -45.64 3.98
N LYS A 617 31.66 -45.51 3.14
CA LYS A 617 33.08 -45.45 3.51
C LYS A 617 33.56 -44.00 3.50
N MET A 618 34.32 -43.59 4.50
CA MET A 618 34.99 -42.30 4.58
C MET A 618 36.48 -42.46 4.87
N MET A 619 37.29 -41.48 4.46
CA MET A 619 38.75 -41.47 4.65
C MET A 619 39.16 -40.25 5.47
N LEU A 620 39.69 -40.50 6.67
CA LEU A 620 40.29 -39.47 7.52
C LEU A 620 41.78 -39.36 7.18
N ILE A 621 42.24 -38.14 6.86
CA ILE A 621 43.65 -37.81 6.67
C ILE A 621 44.01 -36.76 7.73
N LYS A 622 45.05 -37.02 8.52
CA LYS A 622 45.66 -36.01 9.40
C LYS A 622 46.92 -35.45 8.78
#